data_AF-A0AAU9JDS6-F1
#
_entry.id   AF-A0AAU9JDS6-F1
#
_cell.length_a   1.000
_cell.length_b   1.000
_cell.length_c   1.000
_cell.angle_alpha   90.00
_cell.angle_beta   90.00
_cell.angle_gamma   90.00
#
_symmetry.space_group_name_H-M   'P 1'
#
loop_
_entity.id
_entity.type
_entity.pdbx_description
1 polymer ?
#
loop_
_entity_poly.entity_id
_entity_poly.type
_entity_poly.pdbx_seq_one_letter_code
_entity_poly.pdbx_strand_id
1 'polypeptide(L)'
;MEDNQKNLDILEGAINRYNDVSQIIHELPNKLDHEIMVPLGKVGFVKGRIVHTNEIWVNIGKDTFIKTTTIGCDGIIERKIKAIQEEIKRFKPKEIENKSIEDVFKRIKELEIEEKGGKSAQENLTVGKIVERNPIEENQIEEVKKPEKLSKFKQEMNKKKSS
;
A
#
# COMPACT_ATOMS: atom_id res chain seq x y z
N MET A 1 -4.83 3.98 15.40
CA MET A 1 -5.87 3.90 14.35
C MET A 1 -6.23 5.30 13.89
N GLU A 2 -6.63 6.19 14.80
CA GLU A 2 -7.02 7.57 14.49
C GLU A 2 -5.90 8.39 13.83
N ASP A 3 -4.65 8.25 14.28
CA ASP A 3 -3.50 8.96 13.69
C ASP A 3 -3.21 8.53 12.26
N ASN A 4 -3.40 7.25 11.93
CA ASN A 4 -3.21 6.75 10.57
C ASN A 4 -4.26 7.31 9.62
N GLN A 5 -5.51 7.44 10.08
CA GLN A 5 -6.58 8.01 9.28
C GLN A 5 -6.36 9.51 9.03
N LYS A 6 -5.92 10.26 10.04
CA LYS A 6 -5.52 11.67 9.90
C LYS A 6 -4.35 11.84 8.91
N ASN A 7 -3.35 10.96 8.99
CA ASN A 7 -2.21 11.00 8.07
C ASN A 7 -2.64 10.69 6.62
N LEU A 8 -3.54 9.73 6.41
CA LEU A 8 -4.09 9.43 5.09
C LEU A 8 -4.83 10.63 4.49
N ASP A 9 -5.67 11.31 5.29
CA ASP A 9 -6.40 12.50 4.85
C ASP A 9 -5.43 13.65 4.47
N ILE A 10 -4.37 13.84 5.25
CA ILE A 10 -3.32 14.83 4.93
C ILE A 10 -2.63 14.51 3.60
N LEU A 11 -2.31 13.24 3.34
CA LEU A 11 -1.66 12.81 2.10
C LEU A 11 -2.59 12.94 0.89
N GLU A 12 -3.87 12.59 1.03
CA GLU A 12 -4.89 12.77 -0.01
C GLU A 12 -5.11 14.26 -0.31
N GLY A 13 -5.22 15.09 0.73
CA GLY A 13 -5.28 16.55 0.59
C GLY A 13 -4.01 17.16 -0.01
N ALA A 14 -2.85 16.52 0.15
CA ALA A 14 -1.62 16.95 -0.54
C ALA A 14 -1.69 16.67 -2.04
N ILE A 15 -2.20 15.50 -2.46
CA ILE A 15 -2.39 15.16 -3.87
C ILE A 15 -3.31 16.18 -4.56
N ASN A 16 -4.44 16.51 -3.94
CA ASN A 16 -5.37 17.49 -4.51
C ASN A 16 -4.72 18.85 -4.73
N ARG A 17 -3.98 19.35 -3.73
CA ARG A 17 -3.23 20.61 -3.87
C ARG A 17 -2.20 20.57 -4.99
N TYR A 18 -1.52 19.43 -5.18
CA TYR A 18 -0.57 19.29 -6.30
C TYR A 18 -1.28 19.29 -7.66
N ASN A 19 -2.46 18.68 -7.76
CA ASN A 19 -3.27 18.71 -8.99
C ASN A 19 -3.76 20.13 -9.32
N ASP A 20 -4.21 20.89 -8.32
CA ASP A 20 -4.62 22.30 -8.51
C ASP A 20 -3.45 23.14 -9.04
N VAL A 21 -2.25 22.93 -8.50
CA VAL A 21 -1.03 23.62 -8.94
C VAL A 21 -0.64 23.21 -10.36
N SER A 22 -0.74 21.93 -10.72
CA SER A 22 -0.44 21.43 -12.07
C SER A 22 -1.37 22.06 -13.11
N GLN A 23 -2.68 22.20 -12.81
CA GLN A 23 -3.63 22.88 -13.69
C GLN A 23 -3.21 24.33 -13.97
N ILE A 24 -2.85 25.09 -12.92
CA ILE A 24 -2.40 26.48 -13.06
C ILE A 24 -1.12 26.56 -13.89
N ILE A 25 -0.17 25.65 -13.65
CA ILE A 25 1.11 25.61 -14.37
C ILE A 25 0.91 25.33 -15.87
N HIS A 26 -0.08 24.52 -16.23
CA HIS A 26 -0.44 24.30 -17.63
C HIS A 26 -1.04 25.54 -18.30
N GLU A 27 -1.78 26.36 -17.56
CA GLU A 27 -2.43 27.56 -18.09
C GLU A 27 -1.52 28.79 -18.14
N LEU A 28 -0.56 28.90 -17.22
CA LEU A 28 0.37 30.03 -17.12
C LEU A 28 1.06 30.41 -18.44
N PRO A 29 1.68 29.49 -19.21
CA PRO A 29 2.46 29.84 -20.41
C PRO A 29 1.61 30.39 -21.57
N ASN A 30 0.27 30.34 -21.49
CA ASN A 30 -0.60 30.81 -22.56
C ASN A 30 -0.59 32.34 -22.75
N LYS A 31 -0.14 33.10 -21.76
CA LYS A 31 0.03 34.56 -21.84
C LYS A 31 1.37 34.94 -21.25
N LEU A 32 2.03 35.96 -21.80
CA LEU A 32 3.28 36.50 -21.27
C LEU A 32 3.14 37.07 -19.86
N ASP A 33 1.98 37.71 -19.61
CA ASP A 33 1.65 38.34 -18.35
C ASP A 33 0.20 38.05 -17.94
N HIS A 34 -0.05 37.94 -16.63
CA HIS A 34 -1.40 37.83 -16.06
C HIS A 34 -1.60 38.86 -14.96
N GLU A 35 -2.68 39.65 -15.02
CA GLU A 35 -3.09 40.49 -13.90
C GLU A 35 -3.76 39.63 -12.82
N ILE A 36 -3.27 39.74 -11.57
CA ILE A 36 -3.78 38.94 -10.44
C ILE A 36 -3.98 39.81 -9.18
N MET A 37 -4.83 39.34 -8.28
CA MET A 37 -4.95 39.90 -6.93
C MET A 37 -4.11 39.06 -5.97
N VAL A 38 -3.01 39.61 -5.48
CA VAL A 38 -2.08 38.91 -4.57
C VAL A 38 -2.61 39.00 -3.14
N PRO A 39 -2.82 37.88 -2.44
CA PRO A 39 -3.24 37.90 -1.04
C PRO A 39 -2.08 38.33 -0.13
N LEU A 40 -2.22 39.45 0.58
CA LEU A 40 -1.26 39.91 1.59
C LEU A 40 -1.70 39.49 3.00
N GLY A 41 -1.86 38.18 3.19
CA GLY A 41 -2.30 37.59 4.45
C GLY A 41 -3.78 37.89 4.76
N LYS A 42 -4.10 38.14 6.04
CA LYS A 42 -5.50 38.34 6.49
C LYS A 42 -6.07 39.72 6.17
N VAL A 43 -5.22 40.67 5.77
CA VAL A 43 -5.55 42.11 5.78
C VAL A 43 -6.08 42.60 4.43
N GLY A 44 -5.94 41.81 3.36
CA GLY A 44 -6.56 42.11 2.07
C GLY A 44 -5.77 41.59 0.86
N PHE A 45 -6.18 42.06 -0.31
CA PHE A 45 -5.58 41.72 -1.60
C PHE A 45 -5.02 42.97 -2.28
N VAL A 46 -3.88 42.82 -2.98
CA VAL A 46 -3.25 43.89 -3.75
C VAL A 46 -3.21 43.53 -5.23
N LYS A 47 -3.49 44.51 -6.10
CA LYS A 47 -3.39 44.32 -7.55
C LYS A 47 -1.92 44.13 -7.94
N GLY A 48 -1.63 43.04 -8.62
CA GLY A 48 -0.30 42.68 -9.13
C GLY A 48 -0.36 42.08 -10.52
N ARG A 49 0.82 41.76 -11.06
CA ARG A 49 0.97 41.12 -12.37
C ARG A 49 2.05 40.05 -12.30
N ILE A 50 1.76 38.85 -12.79
CA ILE A 50 2.77 37.80 -13.01
C ILE A 50 3.49 38.13 -14.31
N VAL A 51 4.81 38.11 -14.28
CA VAL A 51 5.69 38.32 -15.44
C VAL A 51 6.52 37.06 -15.67
N HIS A 52 6.92 36.80 -16.91
CA HIS A 52 7.71 35.62 -17.29
C HIS A 52 7.03 34.30 -16.90
N THR A 53 5.77 34.14 -17.31
CA THR A 53 4.90 33.00 -16.98
C THR A 53 5.43 31.62 -17.39
N ASN A 54 6.42 31.57 -18.26
CA ASN A 54 7.10 30.35 -18.69
C ASN A 54 8.14 29.84 -17.67
N GLU A 55 8.50 30.67 -16.69
CA GLU A 55 9.57 30.39 -15.73
C GLU A 55 9.01 30.45 -14.30
N ILE A 56 9.32 29.44 -13.49
CA ILE A 56 8.85 29.35 -12.12
C ILE A 56 9.93 28.87 -11.17
N TRP A 57 9.80 29.27 -9.90
CA TRP A 57 10.66 28.86 -8.81
C TRP A 57 10.04 27.66 -8.09
N VAL A 58 10.82 26.58 -7.98
CA VAL A 58 10.38 25.32 -7.36
C VAL A 58 11.28 24.99 -6.19
N ASN A 59 10.66 24.68 -5.05
CA ASN A 59 11.37 24.21 -3.86
C ASN A 59 11.71 22.71 -4.00
N ILE A 60 12.99 22.39 -3.97
CA ILE A 60 13.51 21.01 -4.07
C ILE A 60 13.86 20.39 -2.71
N GLY A 61 13.74 21.16 -1.62
CA GLY A 61 14.05 20.80 -0.23
C GLY A 61 15.11 21.72 0.39
N LYS A 62 15.27 21.65 1.73
CA LYS A 62 16.26 22.42 2.50
C LYS A 62 16.27 23.92 2.15
N ASP A 63 15.08 24.51 2.02
CA ASP A 63 14.87 25.92 1.67
C ASP A 63 15.58 26.36 0.37
N THR A 64 15.88 25.41 -0.51
CA THR A 64 16.55 25.66 -1.78
C THR A 64 15.53 25.69 -2.92
N PHE A 65 15.60 26.77 -3.69
CA PHE A 65 14.75 26.99 -4.85
C PHE A 65 15.56 26.94 -6.14
N ILE A 66 14.99 26.30 -7.15
CA ILE A 66 15.55 26.28 -8.51
C ILE A 66 14.59 27.00 -9.46
N LYS A 67 15.15 27.71 -10.43
CA LYS A 67 14.40 28.28 -11.53
C LYS A 67 14.27 27.23 -12.63
N THR A 68 13.05 26.92 -13.04
CA THR A 68 12.75 25.91 -14.06
C THR A 68 11.65 26.40 -14.99
N THR A 69 11.47 25.73 -16.12
CA THR A 69 10.34 25.97 -17.01
C THR A 69 9.05 25.40 -16.42
N THR A 70 7.89 25.91 -16.84
CA THR A 70 6.57 25.37 -16.46
C THR A 70 6.47 23.87 -16.77
N ILE A 71 6.93 23.43 -17.94
CA ILE A 71 6.99 22.01 -18.33
C ILE A 71 7.89 21.20 -17.39
N GLY A 72 9.07 21.73 -17.05
CA GLY A 72 9.99 21.05 -16.14
C GLY A 72 9.43 20.90 -14.72
N CYS A 73 8.65 21.88 -14.25
CA CYS A 73 7.96 21.80 -12.96
C CYS A 73 6.85 20.75 -12.94
N ASP A 74 6.08 20.62 -14.01
CA ASP A 74 5.01 19.63 -14.08
C ASP A 74 5.56 18.21 -13.88
N GLY A 75 6.68 17.89 -14.52
CA GLY A 75 7.40 16.62 -14.26
C GLY A 75 7.96 16.47 -12.83
N ILE A 76 8.21 17.57 -12.09
CA ILE A 76 8.53 17.52 -10.65
C ILE A 76 7.28 17.20 -9.84
N ILE A 77 6.15 17.81 -10.17
CA ILE A 77 4.86 17.59 -9.49
C ILE A 77 4.41 16.14 -9.67
N GLU A 78 4.46 15.60 -10.89
CA GLU A 78 4.12 14.20 -11.16
C GLU A 78 4.93 13.22 -10.31
N ARG A 79 6.24 13.46 -10.18
CA ARG A 79 7.13 12.62 -9.34
C ARG A 79 6.76 12.71 -7.86
N LYS A 80 6.40 13.90 -7.37
CA LYS A 80 5.93 14.10 -5.99
C LYS A 80 4.60 13.38 -5.75
N ILE A 81 3.65 13.49 -6.68
CA ILE A 81 2.36 12.78 -6.60
C ILE A 81 2.59 11.26 -6.54
N LYS A 82 3.44 10.72 -7.42
CA LYS A 82 3.77 9.28 -7.42
C LYS A 82 4.36 8.83 -6.08
N ALA A 83 5.29 9.60 -5.51
CA ALA A 83 5.87 9.29 -4.20
C ALA A 83 4.81 9.26 -3.09
N ILE A 84 3.89 10.23 -3.07
CA ILE A 84 2.78 10.26 -2.09
C ILE A 84 1.81 9.09 -2.32
N GLN A 85 1.49 8.74 -3.56
CA GLN A 85 0.65 7.59 -3.87
C GLN A 85 1.28 6.27 -3.41
N GLU A 86 2.59 6.12 -3.55
CA GLU A 86 3.31 4.96 -3.01
C GLU A 86 3.27 4.92 -1.48
N GLU A 87 3.36 6.07 -0.82
CA GLU A 87 3.23 6.19 0.63
C GLU A 87 1.82 5.82 1.10
N ILE A 88 0.77 6.31 0.43
CA ILE A 88 -0.62 5.93 0.70
C ILE A 88 -0.82 4.42 0.53
N LYS A 89 -0.24 3.80 -0.50
CA LYS A 89 -0.29 2.34 -0.70
C LYS A 89 0.42 1.53 0.39
N ARG A 90 1.37 2.14 1.12
CA ARG A 90 2.00 1.50 2.30
C ARG A 90 1.10 1.58 3.53
N PHE A 91 0.37 2.68 3.68
CA PHE A 91 -0.52 2.92 4.81
C PHE A 91 -1.88 2.24 4.67
N LYS A 92 -2.44 2.18 3.45
CA LYS A 92 -3.59 1.33 3.15
C LYS A 92 -3.05 -0.10 3.06
N PRO A 93 -3.36 -1.01 4.00
CA PRO A 93 -3.00 -2.40 3.81
C PRO A 93 -3.55 -2.82 2.45
N LYS A 94 -2.78 -3.61 1.68
CA LYS A 94 -3.34 -4.28 0.51
C LYS A 94 -4.64 -4.91 1.01
N GLU A 95 -5.77 -4.45 0.49
CA GLU A 95 -6.96 -5.28 0.53
C GLU A 95 -6.45 -6.61 -0.02
N ILE A 96 -6.32 -7.59 0.87
CA ILE A 96 -6.38 -8.96 0.45
C ILE A 96 -7.66 -8.92 -0.35
N GLU A 97 -7.57 -9.07 -1.68
CA GLU A 97 -8.71 -9.44 -2.49
C GLU A 97 -9.21 -10.71 -1.81
N ASN A 98 -10.09 -10.52 -0.82
CA ASN A 98 -10.98 -11.52 -0.35
C ASN A 98 -11.86 -11.68 -1.59
N LYS A 99 -11.36 -12.45 -2.58
CA LYS A 99 -12.18 -13.08 -3.60
C LYS A 99 -13.41 -13.48 -2.84
N SER A 100 -14.53 -12.85 -3.18
CA SER A 100 -15.64 -12.81 -2.25
C SER A 100 -15.96 -14.26 -1.89
N ILE A 101 -16.42 -14.49 -0.67
CA ILE A 101 -16.60 -15.87 -0.19
C ILE A 101 -17.47 -16.65 -1.21
N GLU A 102 -18.34 -15.95 -1.94
CA GLU A 102 -19.09 -16.43 -3.11
C GLU A 102 -18.24 -16.96 -4.27
N ASP A 103 -17.13 -16.33 -4.65
CA ASP A 103 -16.22 -16.82 -5.71
C ASP A 103 -15.53 -18.12 -5.29
N VAL A 104 -15.16 -18.23 -4.01
CA VAL A 104 -14.60 -19.46 -3.44
C VAL A 104 -15.67 -20.56 -3.40
N PHE A 105 -16.89 -20.25 -2.95
CA PHE A 105 -18.01 -21.18 -2.95
C PHE A 105 -18.40 -21.64 -4.36
N LYS A 106 -18.35 -20.74 -5.35
CA LYS A 106 -18.65 -21.07 -6.75
C LYS A 106 -17.63 -22.05 -7.31
N ARG A 107 -16.34 -21.85 -7.00
CA ARG A 107 -15.28 -22.78 -7.37
C ARG A 107 -15.43 -24.16 -6.72
N ILE A 108 -15.78 -24.21 -5.43
CA ILE A 108 -16.04 -25.48 -4.73
C ILE A 108 -17.24 -26.21 -5.36
N LYS A 109 -18.31 -25.48 -5.68
CA LYS A 109 -19.51 -26.05 -6.30
C LYS A 109 -19.27 -26.57 -7.72
N GLU A 110 -18.42 -25.88 -8.50
CA GLU A 110 -18.01 -26.34 -9.84
C GLU A 110 -17.20 -27.66 -9.76
N LEU A 111 -16.31 -27.80 -8.77
CA LEU A 111 -15.54 -29.02 -8.55
C LEU A 111 -16.43 -30.20 -8.09
N GLU A 112 -17.44 -29.96 -7.27
CA GLU A 112 -18.44 -30.98 -6.89
C GLU A 112 -19.30 -31.47 -8.06
N ILE A 113 -19.48 -30.64 -9.10
CA ILE A 113 -20.20 -30.99 -10.32
C ILE A 113 -19.32 -31.83 -11.26
N GLU A 114 -18.01 -31.57 -11.31
CA GLU A 114 -17.05 -32.38 -12.06
C GLU A 114 -16.89 -33.80 -11.48
N GLU A 115 -16.88 -33.97 -10.15
CA GLU A 115 -16.81 -35.31 -9.53
C GLU A 115 -18.09 -36.14 -9.75
N LYS A 116 -19.26 -35.50 -9.91
CA LYS A 116 -20.53 -36.21 -10.18
C LYS A 116 -20.73 -36.57 -11.64
N GLY A 117 -19.92 -36.02 -12.56
CA GLY A 117 -19.94 -36.31 -14.00
C GLY A 117 -19.13 -37.53 -14.43
N GLY A 118 -18.28 -38.09 -13.56
CA GLY A 118 -17.42 -39.24 -13.86
C GLY A 118 -17.78 -40.48 -13.05
N LYS A 119 -18.77 -41.27 -13.48
CA LYS A 119 -18.88 -42.65 -13.00
C LYS A 119 -17.83 -43.51 -13.70
N SER A 120 -16.73 -43.84 -13.02
CA SER A 120 -16.25 -45.22 -12.81
C SER A 120 -14.81 -45.27 -12.30
N ALA A 121 -14.63 -45.45 -11.00
CA ALA A 121 -13.68 -46.41 -10.41
C ALA A 121 -13.96 -46.45 -8.90
N GLN A 122 -14.34 -47.61 -8.41
CA GLN A 122 -14.30 -47.90 -6.99
C GLN A 122 -12.84 -47.78 -6.53
N GLU A 123 -12.54 -46.89 -5.59
CA GLU A 123 -11.62 -47.17 -4.48
C GLU A 123 -11.66 -46.03 -3.44
N ASN A 124 -12.31 -46.35 -2.31
CA ASN A 124 -12.03 -45.92 -0.94
C ASN A 124 -11.75 -44.44 -0.66
N LEU A 125 -12.78 -43.71 -0.22
CA LEU A 125 -12.61 -42.76 0.88
C LEU A 125 -13.86 -42.76 1.76
N THR A 126 -13.82 -43.58 2.81
CA THR A 126 -14.83 -43.58 3.86
C THR A 126 -14.87 -42.20 4.50
N VAL A 127 -15.96 -41.47 4.25
CA VAL A 127 -16.26 -40.20 4.92
C VAL A 127 -16.34 -40.48 6.42
N GLY A 128 -15.31 -40.09 7.14
CA GLY A 128 -15.33 -40.08 8.59
C GLY A 128 -16.45 -39.13 9.05
N LYS A 129 -17.45 -39.66 9.75
CA LYS A 129 -18.46 -38.86 10.46
C LYS A 129 -17.74 -37.78 11.27
N ILE A 130 -18.20 -36.54 11.15
CA ILE A 130 -17.79 -35.46 12.05
C ILE A 130 -18.32 -35.84 13.43
N VAL A 131 -17.42 -36.28 14.31
CA VAL A 131 -17.69 -36.45 15.74
C VAL A 131 -17.44 -35.08 16.38
N GLU A 132 -18.49 -34.44 16.87
CA GLU A 132 -18.37 -33.28 17.76
C GLU A 132 -17.50 -33.68 18.96
N ARG A 133 -16.37 -32.99 19.14
CA ARG A 133 -15.52 -33.20 20.31
C ARG A 133 -16.11 -32.42 21.47
N ASN A 134 -16.58 -33.13 22.50
CA ASN A 134 -16.85 -32.53 23.80
C ASN A 134 -15.57 -31.91 24.39
N PRO A 135 -15.67 -30.84 25.20
CA PRO A 135 -14.52 -30.21 25.84
C PRO A 135 -13.80 -31.21 26.76
N ILE A 136 -12.49 -31.31 26.64
CA ILE A 136 -11.66 -32.11 27.55
C ILE A 136 -11.27 -31.22 28.72
N GLU A 137 -11.56 -31.69 29.95
CA GLU A 137 -11.19 -31.03 31.21
C GLU A 137 -9.67 -31.05 31.46
N GLU A 138 -9.21 -30.03 32.18
CA GLU A 138 -7.87 -29.43 32.17
C GLU A 138 -6.73 -30.19 32.88
N ASN A 139 -6.84 -31.48 33.17
CA ASN A 139 -5.87 -32.15 34.06
C ASN A 139 -5.21 -33.38 33.45
N GLN A 140 -4.09 -33.17 32.75
CA GLN A 140 -2.82 -33.92 32.82
C GLN A 140 -1.87 -33.47 31.68
N ILE A 141 -0.98 -32.53 31.99
CA ILE A 141 0.16 -32.20 31.12
C ILE A 141 1.23 -33.27 31.36
N GLU A 142 1.34 -34.26 30.47
CA GLU A 142 2.54 -35.10 30.42
C GLU A 142 3.64 -34.38 29.62
N GLU A 143 4.81 -34.25 30.23
CA GLU A 143 6.00 -33.61 29.66
C GLU A 143 6.39 -34.24 28.31
N VAL A 144 6.31 -33.45 27.24
CA VAL A 144 6.84 -33.84 25.92
C VAL A 144 8.37 -33.94 26.01
N LYS A 145 8.89 -35.16 26.06
CA LYS A 145 10.34 -35.46 25.95
C LYS A 145 10.89 -34.90 24.63
N LYS A 146 11.88 -33.99 24.72
CA LYS A 146 12.62 -33.42 23.59
C LYS A 146 13.23 -34.53 22.72
N PRO A 147 13.10 -34.49 21.37
CA PRO A 147 13.69 -35.49 20.50
C PRO A 147 15.23 -35.40 20.49
N GLU A 148 15.89 -36.52 20.80
CA GLU A 148 17.35 -36.69 20.96
C GLU A 148 18.19 -36.34 19.71
N LYS A 149 17.56 -36.12 18.55
CA LYS A 149 18.26 -35.89 17.28
C LYS A 149 18.95 -34.53 17.17
N LEU A 150 18.64 -33.56 18.04
CA LEU A 150 19.34 -32.27 18.09
C LEU A 150 20.69 -32.30 18.83
N SER A 151 20.96 -33.32 19.64
CA SER A 151 22.19 -33.42 20.45
C SER A 151 23.42 -33.78 19.60
N LYS A 152 23.26 -34.71 18.65
CA LYS A 152 24.38 -35.19 17.81
C LYS A 152 24.86 -34.14 16.79
N PHE A 153 23.94 -33.35 16.23
CA PHE A 153 24.28 -32.33 15.23
C PHE A 153 25.09 -31.16 15.82
N LYS A 154 24.84 -30.78 17.07
CA LYS A 154 25.62 -29.75 17.78
C LYS A 154 27.04 -30.22 18.13
N GLN A 155 27.24 -31.51 18.41
CA GLN A 155 28.56 -32.06 18.71
C GLN A 155 29.44 -32.17 17.46
N GLU A 156 28.87 -32.52 16.31
CA GLU A 156 29.61 -32.58 15.03
C GLU A 156 30.05 -31.20 14.54
N MET A 157 29.20 -30.17 14.72
CA MET A 157 29.54 -28.78 14.35
C MET A 157 30.68 -28.20 15.20
N ASN A 158 30.79 -28.57 16.48
CA ASN A 158 31.85 -28.06 17.36
C ASN A 158 33.21 -28.74 17.13
N LYS A 159 33.25 -30.00 16.66
CA LYS A 159 34.52 -30.67 16.28
C LYS A 159 35.13 -30.13 14.99
N LYS A 160 34.32 -29.61 14.06
CA LYS A 160 34.81 -29.01 12.80
C LYS A 160 35.32 -27.57 12.93
N LYS A 161 35.13 -26.91 14.08
CA LYS A 161 35.61 -25.54 14.33
C LYS A 161 36.94 -25.44 15.07
N SER A 162 37.56 -26.57 15.45
CA SER A 162 38.84 -26.60 16.18
C SER A 162 39.92 -27.46 15.50
N SER A 163 39.92 -27.55 14.17
CA SER A 163 41.03 -28.07 13.37
C SER A 163 41.34 -27.10 12.23
#